data_AF-A0AA37IW54-F1
#
_entry.id   AF-A0AA37IW54-F1
#
_cell.length_a   1.000
_cell.length_b   1.000
_cell.length_c   1.000
_cell.angle_alpha   90.00
_cell.angle_beta   90.00
_cell.angle_gamma   90.00
#
_symmetry.space_group_name_H-M   'P 1'
#
loop_
_entity.id
_entity.type
_entity.pdbx_description
1 polymer ?
#
loop_
_entity_poly.entity_id
_entity_poly.type
_entity_poly.pdbx_seq_one_letter_code
_entity_poly.pdbx_strand_id
1 'polypeptide(L)' 'MEFWKEHPVLRIVLIAVLFVLAMVLVVNGWQMTGQLAGLGIMVLGVALLLAALYIYNRPFQSR' A
#
# COMPACT_ATOMS: atom_id res chain seq x y z
N MET A 1 -7.32 3.07 19.32
CA MET A 1 -7.29 1.82 18.54
C MET A 1 -6.13 0.98 19.06
N GLU A 2 -6.38 0.15 20.06
CA GLU A 2 -5.34 -0.70 20.67
C GLU A 2 -4.88 -1.83 19.75
N PHE A 3 -5.79 -2.38 18.93
CA PHE A 3 -5.51 -3.49 18.00
C PHE A 3 -4.18 -3.38 17.23
N TRP A 4 -3.90 -2.24 16.57
CA TRP A 4 -2.68 -2.08 15.78
C TRP A 4 -1.41 -1.98 16.64
N LYS A 5 -1.52 -1.57 17.90
CA LYS A 5 -0.41 -1.53 18.87
C LYS A 5 -0.16 -2.93 19.45
N GLU A 6 -1.22 -3.69 19.69
CA GLU A 6 -1.19 -5.05 20.26
C GLU A 6 -0.73 -6.11 19.25
N HIS A 7 -0.93 -5.88 17.95
CA HIS A 7 -0.58 -6.82 16.88
C HIS A 7 0.49 -6.26 15.91
N PRO A 8 1.73 -5.99 16.38
CA PRO A 8 2.77 -5.40 15.55
C PRO A 8 3.19 -6.32 14.40
N VAL A 9 3.24 -7.64 14.63
CA VAL A 9 3.62 -8.63 13.61
C VAL A 9 2.60 -8.64 12.46
N LEU A 10 1.31 -8.75 12.78
CA LEU A 10 0.24 -8.72 11.78
C LEU A 10 0.29 -7.43 10.96
N ARG A 11 0.47 -6.28 11.63
CA ARG A 11 0.57 -4.97 10.97
C ARG A 11 1.72 -4.93 9.98
N ILE A 12 2.91 -5.36 10.38
CA ILE A 12 4.10 -5.36 9.52
C ILE A 12 3.92 -6.30 8.33
N VAL A 13 3.41 -7.51 8.56
CA VAL A 13 3.14 -8.48 7.49
C VAL A 13 2.13 -7.92 6.49
N LEU A 14 1.04 -7.31 6.98
CA LEU A 14 0.03 -6.69 6.12
C LEU A 14 0.62 -5.55 5.29
N ILE A 15 1.42 -4.67 5.89
CA ILE A 15 2.11 -3.57 5.19
C ILE A 15 3.05 -4.14 4.11
N ALA A 16 3.84 -5.18 4.44
CA ALA A 16 4.77 -5.78 3.51
C ALA A 16 4.06 -6.40 2.29
N VAL A 17 2.97 -7.13 2.52
CA VAL A 17 2.15 -7.71 1.43
C VAL A 17 1.56 -6.61 0.55
N LEU A 18 0.94 -5.59 1.16
CA LEU A 18 0.38 -4.45 0.41
C LEU A 18 1.45 -3.72 -0.40
N PHE A 19 2.63 -3.51 0.18
CA PHE A 19 3.73 -2.82 -0.49
C PHE A 19 4.25 -3.61 -1.70
N VAL A 20 4.47 -4.92 -1.55
CA VAL A 20 4.92 -5.77 -2.66
C VAL A 20 3.89 -5.81 -3.78
N LEU A 21 2.61 -6.00 -3.45
CA LEU A 21 1.52 -5.96 -4.43
C LEU A 21 1.47 -4.61 -5.16
N ALA A 22 1.55 -3.51 -4.43
CA ALA A 22 1.57 -2.18 -5.00
C ALA A 22 2.76 -1.95 -5.95
N MET A 23 3.95 -2.39 -5.57
CA MET A 23 5.15 -2.31 -6.41
C MET A 23 4.98 -3.10 -7.72
N VAL A 24 4.42 -4.32 -7.64
CA VAL A 24 4.11 -5.14 -8.82
C VAL A 24 3.14 -4.41 -9.75
N LEU A 25 2.07 -3.81 -9.21
CA LEU A 25 1.12 -3.02 -10.01
C LEU A 25 1.78 -1.82 -10.66
N VAL A 26 2.54 -1.00 -9.91
CA VAL A 26 3.19 0.21 -10.45
C VAL A 26 4.18 -0.16 -11.56
N VAL A 27 5.02 -1.18 -11.35
CA VAL A 27 6.00 -1.62 -12.35
C VAL A 27 5.30 -2.17 -13.59
N ASN A 28 4.27 -3.00 -13.44
CA ASN A 28 3.52 -3.53 -14.59
C ASN A 28 2.75 -2.43 -15.34
N GLY A 29 2.12 -1.49 -14.63
CA GLY A 29 1.44 -0.35 -15.23
C GLY A 29 2.39 0.55 -16.02
N TRP A 30 3.63 0.72 -15.54
CA TRP A 30 4.68 1.45 -16.26
C TRP A 30 5.07 0.77 -17.58
N GLN A 31 5.08 -0.57 -17.64
CA GLN A 31 5.34 -1.29 -18.90
C GLN A 31 4.24 -1.05 -19.96
N MET A 32 3.08 -0.52 -19.58
CA MET A 32 1.96 -0.18 -20.46
C MET A 32 1.94 1.32 -20.82
N THR A 33 3.10 1.97 -20.87
CA THR A 33 3.23 3.41 -21.18
C THR A 33 2.52 3.76 -22.49
N GLY A 34 1.76 4.86 -22.47
CA GLY A 34 0.93 5.30 -23.60
C GLY A 34 -0.49 4.72 -23.61
N GLN A 35 -0.83 3.82 -22.68
CA GLN A 35 -2.18 3.28 -22.52
C GLN A 35 -2.84 3.82 -21.24
N LEU A 36 -4.11 4.25 -21.34
CA LEU A 36 -4.89 4.69 -20.18
C LEU A 36 -5.04 3.58 -19.13
N ALA A 37 -5.11 2.33 -19.57
CA ALA A 37 -5.14 1.17 -18.67
C ALA A 37 -3.88 1.09 -17.78
N GLY A 38 -2.69 1.34 -18.37
CA GLY A 38 -1.44 1.39 -17.63
C GLY A 38 -1.46 2.46 -16.54
N LEU A 39 -1.94 3.66 -16.88
CA LEU A 39 -2.13 4.74 -15.92
C LEU A 39 -3.09 4.33 -14.78
N GLY A 40 -4.23 3.70 -15.10
CA GLY A 40 -5.18 3.21 -14.10
C GLY A 40 -4.56 2.21 -13.12
N ILE A 41 -3.73 1.28 -13.62
CA ILE A 41 -3.00 0.31 -12.79
C ILE A 41 -1.99 1.01 -11.89
N MET A 42 -1.25 1.99 -12.41
CA MET A 42 -0.29 2.76 -11.60
C MET A 42 -1.01 3.52 -10.48
N VAL A 43 -2.15 4.16 -10.77
CA VAL A 43 -2.96 4.87 -9.76
C VAL A 43 -3.46 3.89 -8.70
N LEU A 44 -3.92 2.70 -9.07
CA LEU A 44 -4.32 1.66 -8.12
C LEU A 44 -3.15 1.23 -7.23
N GLY A 45 -1.96 1.03 -7.81
CA GLY A 45 -0.74 0.73 -7.06
C GLY A 45 -0.39 1.83 -6.05
N VAL A 46 -0.44 3.09 -6.47
CA VAL A 46 -0.21 4.24 -5.57
C VAL A 46 -1.25 4.29 -4.45
N ALA A 47 -2.53 4.03 -4.74
CA ALA A 47 -3.57 3.96 -3.72
C ALA A 47 -3.28 2.87 -2.66
N LEU A 48 -2.76 1.72 -3.07
CA LEU A 48 -2.32 0.67 -2.14
C LEU A 48 -1.10 1.10 -1.31
N LEU A 49 -0.14 1.84 -1.88
CA LEU A 49 0.96 2.43 -1.11
C LEU A 49 0.46 3.40 -0.04
N LEU A 50 -0.53 4.25 -0.38
CA LEU A 50 -1.16 5.16 0.57
C LEU A 50 -1.92 4.38 1.66
N ALA A 51 -2.57 3.27 1.34
CA ALA A 51 -3.21 2.40 2.32
C ALA A 51 -2.18 1.75 3.27
N ALA A 52 -1.05 1.28 2.74
CA ALA A 52 0.05 0.74 3.54
C ALA A 52 0.62 1.81 4.50
N LEU A 53 0.84 3.03 4.01
CA LEU A 53 1.27 4.17 4.83
C LEU A 53 0.23 4.54 5.89
N TYR A 54 -1.06 4.51 5.54
CA TYR A 54 -2.13 4.75 6.48
C TYR A 54 -2.07 3.74 7.64
N ILE A 55 -1.95 2.45 7.34
CA ILE A 55 -1.84 1.37 8.34
C ILE A 55 -0.59 1.54 9.21
N TYR A 56 0.55 1.92 8.60
CA TYR A 56 1.77 2.25 9.32
C TYR A 56 1.56 3.40 10.31
N ASN A 57 0.80 4.43 9.93
CA ASN A 57 0.56 5.62 10.75
C ASN A 57 -0.46 5.41 11.88
N ARG A 58 -1.33 4.39 11.82
CA ARG A 58 -2.36 4.11 12.84
C ARG A 58 -1.87 4.08 14.29
N PRO A 59 -0.78 3.38 14.67
CA PRO A 59 -0.28 3.37 16.05
C PRO A 59 0.24 4.72 16.55
N PHE A 60 0.62 5.63 15.65
CA PHE A 60 1.22 6.94 15.97
C PHE A 60 0.19 8.06 16.06
N GLN A 61 -1.08 7.78 15.76
CA GLN A 61 -2.17 8.72 16.00
C GLN A 61 -2.36 8.87 17.51
N SER A 62 -1.73 9.91 18.07
CA SER A 62 -2.07 10.44 19.39
C SER A 62 -3.56 10.79 19.38
N ARG A 63 -4.26 10.52 20.49
CA ARG A 63 -5.53 11.24 20.75
C ARG A 63 -5.21 12.69 21.08
#